data_AF-A0A409VQH9-F1
#
_entry.id   AF-A0A409VQH9-F1
#
_cell.length_a   1.000
_cell.length_b   1.000
_cell.length_c   1.000
_cell.angle_alpha   90.00
_cell.angle_beta   90.00
_cell.angle_gamma   90.00
#
_symmetry.space_group_name_H-M   'P 1'
#
loop_
_entity.id
_entity.type
_entity.pdbx_description
1 polymer ?
#
loop_
_entity_poly.entity_id
_entity_poly.type
_entity_poly.pdbx_seq_one_letter_code
_entity_poly.pdbx_strand_id
1 'polypeptide(L)'
;MWDTLKGDSAKQRAESHYAELRDNIWKEQIEGRARIVRFENTQQSATEIVKACHLVYLPPFWDNISSNTQGSLLQELLARIGNGLQQQRYLQDDRTHLLVHPNRQLDTILSSDLRDLNEQLTSYSRQLLLLKSPPRDFKVDTQSTAYRCLLDIALSSQRFFHEVESALAQLPSTPCNTGRRSELTATLESARRDFVSAYQNLRSFGRPPPKFQTFIPTITLTISERRRIHAFLQNLRLYNDSRRY
;
A
#
# COMPACT_ATOMS: atom_id res chain seq x y z
N MET A 1 -7.20 -26.64 9.95
CA MET A 1 -6.05 -26.56 9.02
C MET A 1 -5.79 -27.96 8.50
N TRP A 2 -5.79 -28.14 7.18
CA TRP A 2 -5.78 -29.48 6.58
C TRP A 2 -4.46 -30.23 6.80
N ASP A 3 -3.37 -29.47 6.85
CA ASP A 3 -2.00 -29.91 7.08
C ASP A 3 -1.73 -30.35 8.53
N THR A 4 -2.56 -29.94 9.50
CA THR A 4 -2.40 -30.36 10.91
C THR A 4 -2.99 -31.74 11.21
N LEU A 5 -3.70 -32.35 10.26
CA LEU A 5 -4.34 -33.66 10.43
C LEU A 5 -3.31 -34.79 10.40
N LYS A 6 -3.18 -35.51 11.51
CA LYS A 6 -2.25 -36.65 11.66
C LYS A 6 -2.98 -37.98 11.45
N GLY A 7 -2.41 -38.83 10.59
CA GLY A 7 -2.91 -40.19 10.31
C GLY A 7 -4.03 -40.24 9.26
N ASP A 8 -4.10 -41.37 8.56
CA ASP A 8 -4.99 -41.53 7.39
C ASP A 8 -6.47 -41.47 7.76
N SER A 9 -6.83 -41.99 8.94
CA SER A 9 -8.21 -41.93 9.45
C SER A 9 -8.67 -40.48 9.70
N ALA A 10 -7.81 -39.59 10.20
CA ALA A 10 -8.16 -38.20 10.42
C ALA A 10 -8.34 -37.44 9.09
N LYS A 11 -7.47 -37.71 8.11
CA LYS A 11 -7.59 -37.17 6.76
C LYS A 11 -8.86 -37.64 6.08
N GLN A 12 -9.15 -38.94 6.13
CA GLN A 12 -10.36 -39.51 5.52
C GLN A 12 -11.65 -38.92 6.11
N ARG A 13 -11.71 -38.72 7.43
CA ARG A 13 -12.86 -38.05 8.08
C ARG A 13 -13.01 -36.61 7.63
N ALA A 14 -11.93 -35.84 7.57
CA ALA A 14 -11.98 -34.47 7.08
C ALA A 14 -12.42 -34.39 5.61
N GLU A 15 -11.91 -35.28 4.76
CA GLU A 15 -12.33 -35.39 3.35
C GLU A 15 -13.81 -35.73 3.21
N SER A 16 -14.30 -36.67 4.01
CA SER A 16 -15.72 -37.04 4.01
C SER A 16 -16.60 -35.87 4.44
N HIS A 17 -16.22 -35.16 5.50
CA HIS A 17 -16.95 -33.96 5.96
C HIS A 17 -16.91 -32.83 4.93
N TYR A 18 -15.78 -32.64 4.23
CA TYR A 18 -15.70 -31.62 3.18
C TYR A 18 -16.56 -31.97 1.98
N ALA A 19 -16.60 -33.24 1.57
CA ALA A 19 -17.53 -33.70 0.54
C ALA A 19 -18.99 -33.48 0.97
N GLU A 20 -19.34 -33.82 2.20
CA GLU A 20 -20.69 -33.60 2.73
C GLU A 20 -21.08 -32.11 2.77
N LEU A 21 -20.17 -31.25 3.23
CA LEU A 21 -20.38 -29.80 3.22
C LEU A 21 -20.57 -29.28 1.80
N ARG A 22 -19.74 -29.71 0.85
CA ARG A 22 -19.77 -29.26 -0.55
C ARG A 22 -21.00 -29.77 -1.30
N ASP A 23 -21.29 -31.05 -1.16
CA ASP A 23 -22.23 -31.76 -2.05
C ASP A 23 -23.65 -31.79 -1.49
N ASN A 24 -23.82 -31.64 -0.16
CA ASN A 24 -25.12 -31.72 0.49
C ASN A 24 -25.51 -30.40 1.19
N ILE A 25 -24.66 -29.89 2.09
CA ILE A 25 -25.06 -28.78 2.98
C ILE A 25 -25.03 -27.43 2.26
N TRP A 26 -23.98 -27.16 1.48
CA TRP A 26 -23.75 -25.87 0.81
C TRP A 26 -23.98 -25.92 -0.71
N LYS A 27 -24.64 -26.98 -1.19
CA LYS A 27 -24.83 -27.26 -2.61
C LYS A 27 -25.44 -26.05 -3.35
N GLU A 28 -26.51 -25.49 -2.82
CA GLU A 28 -27.22 -24.34 -3.43
C GLU A 28 -26.33 -23.09 -3.49
N GLN A 29 -25.54 -22.82 -2.45
CA GLN A 29 -24.62 -21.69 -2.42
C GLN A 29 -23.50 -21.88 -3.46
N ILE A 30 -23.00 -23.11 -3.61
CA ILE A 30 -21.97 -23.43 -4.61
C ILE A 30 -22.51 -23.32 -6.04
N GLU A 31 -23.73 -23.80 -6.28
CA GLU A 31 -24.46 -23.55 -7.53
C GLU A 31 -24.63 -22.05 -7.80
N GLY A 32 -24.83 -21.26 -6.73
CA GLY A 32 -24.81 -19.79 -6.70
C GLY A 32 -23.43 -19.13 -6.86
N ARG A 33 -22.39 -19.88 -7.26
CA ARG A 33 -20.98 -19.46 -7.44
C ARG A 33 -20.14 -19.35 -6.16
N ALA A 34 -20.65 -19.76 -4.99
CA ALA A 34 -19.79 -19.89 -3.81
C ALA A 34 -18.72 -20.97 -4.02
N ARG A 35 -17.60 -20.87 -3.30
CA ARG A 35 -16.53 -21.86 -3.32
C ARG A 35 -16.11 -22.20 -1.90
N ILE A 36 -16.01 -23.49 -1.60
CA ILE A 36 -15.38 -23.96 -0.36
C ILE A 36 -13.93 -24.28 -0.66
N VAL A 37 -13.02 -23.56 0.00
CA VAL A 37 -11.58 -23.74 -0.13
C VAL A 37 -11.02 -24.45 1.09
N ARG A 38 -10.11 -25.40 0.87
CA ARG A 38 -9.36 -26.03 1.95
C ARG A 38 -8.25 -25.07 2.37
N PHE A 39 -8.13 -24.85 3.67
CA PHE A 39 -7.04 -24.05 4.23
C PHE A 39 -5.93 -24.95 4.76
N GLU A 40 -4.83 -24.99 4.02
CA GLU A 40 -3.53 -25.43 4.52
C GLU A 40 -2.84 -24.25 5.20
N ASN A 41 -2.17 -24.49 6.33
CA ASN A 41 -1.38 -23.50 7.07
C ASN A 41 -0.07 -23.15 6.35
N THR A 42 -0.14 -22.99 5.03
CA THR A 42 0.96 -22.55 4.19
C THR A 42 0.64 -21.14 3.68
N GLN A 43 1.67 -20.31 3.50
CA GLN A 43 1.51 -18.95 2.96
C GLN A 43 0.84 -18.98 1.58
N GLN A 44 1.14 -20.00 0.77
CA GLN A 44 0.54 -20.18 -0.54
C GLN A 44 -0.97 -20.39 -0.46
N SER A 45 -1.44 -21.32 0.37
CA SER A 45 -2.87 -21.57 0.61
C SER A 45 -3.58 -20.32 1.12
N ALA A 46 -3.00 -19.60 2.10
CA ALA A 46 -3.55 -18.33 2.56
C ALA A 46 -3.69 -17.31 1.42
N THR A 47 -2.68 -17.21 0.56
CA THR A 47 -2.67 -16.31 -0.59
C THR A 47 -3.70 -16.70 -1.65
N GLU A 48 -3.85 -18.00 -1.93
CA GLU A 48 -4.86 -18.52 -2.86
C GLU A 48 -6.28 -18.28 -2.37
N ILE A 49 -6.54 -18.48 -1.07
CA ILE A 49 -7.82 -18.15 -0.44
C ILE A 49 -8.09 -16.65 -0.54
N VAL A 50 -7.12 -15.80 -0.19
CA VAL A 50 -7.28 -14.35 -0.29
C VAL A 50 -7.55 -13.95 -1.74
N LYS A 51 -6.83 -14.48 -2.72
CA LYS A 51 -7.06 -14.21 -4.16
C LYS A 51 -8.43 -14.69 -4.63
N ALA A 52 -8.87 -15.86 -4.19
CA ALA A 52 -10.19 -16.40 -4.50
C ALA A 52 -11.31 -15.55 -3.90
N CYS A 53 -11.12 -15.06 -2.66
CA CYS A 53 -12.01 -14.09 -2.02
C CYS A 53 -11.95 -12.72 -2.70
N HIS A 54 -10.80 -12.31 -3.23
CA HIS A 54 -10.63 -11.03 -3.91
C HIS A 54 -11.42 -10.93 -5.23
N LEU A 55 -11.73 -12.08 -5.84
CA LEU A 55 -12.58 -12.18 -7.03
C LEU A 55 -14.08 -12.19 -6.71
N VAL A 56 -14.46 -12.45 -5.45
CA VAL A 56 -15.85 -12.43 -4.98
C VAL A 56 -15.99 -11.31 -3.97
N TYR A 57 -16.22 -10.10 -4.47
CA TYR A 57 -16.84 -8.96 -3.78
C TYR A 57 -16.98 -9.13 -2.24
N LEU A 58 -16.03 -8.57 -1.50
CA LEU A 58 -16.07 -8.45 -0.04
C LEU A 58 -16.99 -7.33 0.54
N PRO A 59 -18.03 -6.74 -0.11
CA PRO A 59 -18.93 -5.87 0.63
C PRO A 59 -19.67 -6.55 1.81
N PRO A 60 -20.24 -7.77 1.72
CA PRO A 60 -21.01 -8.31 2.84
C PRO A 60 -20.17 -9.06 3.88
N PHE A 61 -18.88 -9.36 3.61
CA PHE A 61 -18.06 -10.07 4.59
C PHE A 61 -17.66 -9.17 5.77
N TRP A 62 -17.35 -7.89 5.51
CA TRP A 62 -16.99 -6.94 6.56
C TRP A 62 -18.16 -6.59 7.49
N ASP A 63 -19.39 -6.60 6.96
CA ASP A 63 -20.60 -6.36 7.74
C ASP A 63 -20.85 -7.46 8.78
N ASN A 64 -20.34 -8.67 8.56
CA ASN A 64 -20.46 -9.82 9.48
C ASN A 64 -19.27 -9.98 10.44
N ILE A 65 -18.22 -9.19 10.30
CA ILE A 65 -17.13 -9.21 11.27
C ILE A 65 -17.64 -8.58 12.56
N SER A 66 -17.57 -9.35 13.67
CA SER A 66 -17.98 -8.86 14.97
C SER A 66 -17.32 -7.50 15.28
N SER A 67 -18.05 -6.60 15.95
CA SER A 67 -17.55 -5.29 16.34
C SER A 67 -16.19 -5.36 17.06
N ASN A 68 -15.96 -6.43 17.82
CA ASN A 68 -14.71 -6.68 18.53
C ASN A 68 -13.54 -6.92 17.56
N THR A 69 -13.74 -7.75 16.54
CA THR A 69 -12.71 -8.04 15.53
C THR A 69 -12.41 -6.82 14.66
N GLN A 70 -13.41 -6.00 14.32
CA GLN A 70 -13.20 -4.74 13.59
C GLN A 70 -12.32 -3.78 14.40
N GLY A 71 -12.54 -3.67 15.71
CA GLY A 71 -11.73 -2.83 16.60
C GLY A 71 -10.27 -3.28 16.65
N SER A 72 -10.02 -4.58 16.84
CA SER A 72 -8.65 -5.12 16.85
C SER A 72 -7.95 -4.91 15.51
N LEU A 73 -8.63 -5.14 14.38
CA LEU A 73 -8.04 -4.91 13.06
C LEU A 73 -7.74 -3.43 12.81
N LEU A 74 -8.65 -2.52 13.20
CA LEU A 74 -8.43 -1.08 13.10
C LEU A 74 -7.18 -0.68 13.90
N GLN A 75 -7.06 -1.13 15.13
CA GLN A 75 -5.90 -0.85 15.98
C GLN A 75 -4.60 -1.38 15.36
N GLU A 76 -4.62 -2.61 14.82
CA GLU A 76 -3.47 -3.20 14.15
C GLU A 76 -3.07 -2.41 12.90
N LEU A 77 -4.02 -2.01 12.04
CA LEU A 77 -3.75 -1.20 10.86
C LEU A 77 -3.15 0.16 11.23
N LEU A 78 -3.69 0.81 12.26
CA LEU A 78 -3.14 2.08 12.76
C LEU A 78 -1.71 1.91 13.28
N ALA A 79 -1.43 0.83 14.01
CA ALA A 79 -0.09 0.51 14.48
C ALA A 79 0.89 0.24 13.33
N ARG A 80 0.47 -0.54 12.33
CA ARG A 80 1.27 -0.82 11.12
C ARG A 80 1.58 0.46 10.33
N ILE A 81 0.59 1.35 10.16
CA ILE A 81 0.80 2.66 9.52
C ILE A 81 1.78 3.51 10.34
N GLY A 82 1.60 3.58 11.66
CA GLY A 82 2.49 4.34 12.55
C GLY A 82 3.94 3.86 12.48
N ASN A 83 4.16 2.55 12.65
CA ASN A 83 5.48 1.93 12.57
C ASN A 83 6.11 2.10 11.18
N GLY A 84 5.33 1.91 10.12
CA GLY A 84 5.82 2.07 8.75
C GLY A 84 6.22 3.51 8.42
N LEU A 85 5.47 4.52 8.89
CA LEU A 85 5.86 5.92 8.74
C LEU A 85 7.14 6.26 9.52
N GLN A 86 7.35 5.64 10.69
CA GLN A 86 8.59 5.80 11.43
C GLN A 86 9.78 5.18 10.68
N GLN A 87 9.62 3.94 10.19
CA GLN A 87 10.64 3.27 9.40
C GLN A 87 10.99 4.03 8.12
N GLN A 88 9.97 4.58 7.44
CA GLN A 88 10.17 5.41 6.25
C GLN A 88 11.08 6.60 6.55
N ARG A 89 10.90 7.27 7.69
CA ARG A 89 11.76 8.40 8.09
C ARG A 89 13.21 7.97 8.26
N TYR A 90 13.47 6.86 8.96
CA TYR A 90 14.84 6.33 9.12
C TYR A 90 15.50 6.01 7.78
N LEU A 91 14.81 5.28 6.90
CA LEU A 91 15.34 4.95 5.57
C LEU A 91 15.59 6.20 4.73
N GLN A 92 14.72 7.22 4.86
CA GLN A 92 14.85 8.48 4.14
C GLN A 92 16.03 9.31 4.66
N ASP A 93 16.26 9.34 5.97
CA ASP A 93 17.39 10.02 6.61
C ASP A 93 18.70 9.34 6.21
N ASP A 94 18.77 8.01 6.27
CA ASP A 94 19.93 7.23 5.82
C ASP A 94 20.25 7.49 4.35
N ARG A 95 19.23 7.51 3.49
CA ARG A 95 19.39 7.82 2.06
C ARG A 95 19.85 9.25 1.83
N THR A 96 19.37 10.20 2.63
CA THR A 96 19.82 11.61 2.58
C THR A 96 21.30 11.73 2.99
N HIS A 97 21.76 10.94 3.96
CA HIS A 97 23.18 10.90 4.34
C HIS A 97 24.08 10.41 3.18
N LEU A 98 23.58 9.55 2.29
CA LEU A 98 24.32 9.11 1.09
C LEU A 98 24.54 10.21 0.04
N LEU A 99 23.88 11.38 0.19
CA LEU A 99 24.18 12.55 -0.62
C LEU A 99 25.55 13.14 -0.28
N VAL A 100 25.98 13.01 0.98
CA VAL A 100 27.30 13.45 1.47
C VAL A 100 28.35 12.35 1.32
N HIS A 101 27.99 11.11 1.65
CA HIS A 101 28.89 9.95 1.63
C HIS A 101 28.37 8.88 0.65
N PRO A 102 28.75 8.95 -0.63
CA PRO A 102 28.14 8.12 -1.66
C PRO A 102 28.41 6.63 -1.45
N ASN A 103 27.35 5.83 -1.49
CA ASN A 103 27.45 4.37 -1.57
C ASN A 103 26.32 3.84 -2.46
N ARG A 104 26.65 3.50 -3.72
CA ARG A 104 25.67 3.11 -4.73
C ARG A 104 24.90 1.83 -4.37
N GLN A 105 25.57 0.85 -3.77
CA GLN A 105 24.93 -0.40 -3.38
C GLN A 105 23.91 -0.14 -2.26
N LEU A 106 24.29 0.64 -1.26
CA LEU A 106 23.39 0.99 -0.16
C LEU A 106 22.22 1.87 -0.65
N ASP A 107 22.46 2.86 -1.53
CA ASP A 107 21.38 3.68 -2.10
C ASP A 107 20.37 2.82 -2.88
N THR A 108 20.85 1.81 -3.61
CA THR A 108 19.96 0.89 -4.35
C THR A 108 19.09 0.07 -3.40
N ILE A 109 19.65 -0.44 -2.30
CA ILE A 109 18.92 -1.19 -1.27
C ILE A 109 17.88 -0.28 -0.60
N LEU A 110 18.31 0.86 -0.06
CA LEU A 110 17.44 1.82 0.62
C LEU A 110 16.31 2.33 -0.30
N SER A 111 16.60 2.57 -1.58
CA SER A 111 15.59 2.98 -2.57
C SER A 111 14.54 1.90 -2.81
N SER A 112 14.96 0.63 -2.87
CA SER A 112 14.03 -0.49 -3.02
C SER A 112 13.16 -0.65 -1.78
N ASP A 113 13.78 -0.66 -0.59
CA ASP A 113 13.08 -0.81 0.68
C ASP A 113 12.07 0.31 0.92
N LEU A 114 12.43 1.56 0.59
CA LEU A 114 11.51 2.71 0.64
C LEU A 114 10.32 2.55 -0.30
N ARG A 115 10.54 2.07 -1.53
CA ARG A 115 9.46 1.87 -2.49
C ARG A 115 8.49 0.79 -2.00
N ASP A 116 9.02 -0.35 -1.55
CA ASP A 116 8.20 -1.46 -1.06
C ASP A 116 7.41 -1.04 0.18
N LEU A 117 8.03 -0.31 1.10
CA LEU A 117 7.36 0.25 2.27
C LEU A 117 6.28 1.27 1.91
N ASN A 118 6.53 2.15 0.94
CA ASN A 118 5.54 3.12 0.47
C ASN A 118 4.32 2.45 -0.17
N GLU A 119 4.54 1.36 -0.91
CA GLU A 119 3.46 0.54 -1.47
C GLU A 119 2.63 -0.15 -0.38
N GLN A 120 3.30 -0.69 0.66
CA GLN A 120 2.62 -1.26 1.83
C GLN A 120 1.80 -0.21 2.59
N LEU A 121 2.37 0.97 2.87
CA LEU A 121 1.67 2.07 3.55
C LEU A 121 0.45 2.56 2.73
N THR A 122 0.59 2.62 1.41
CA THR A 122 -0.52 2.94 0.50
C THR A 122 -1.61 1.86 0.58
N SER A 123 -1.23 0.58 0.65
CA SER A 123 -2.16 -0.54 0.82
C SER A 123 -2.90 -0.46 2.15
N TYR A 124 -2.19 -0.26 3.27
CA TYR A 124 -2.80 -0.11 4.59
C TYR A 124 -3.74 1.09 4.66
N SER A 125 -3.37 2.21 4.03
CA SER A 125 -4.24 3.39 3.93
C SER A 125 -5.54 3.09 3.19
N ARG A 126 -5.48 2.30 2.10
CA ARG A 126 -6.68 1.85 1.38
C ARG A 126 -7.54 0.90 2.22
N GLN A 127 -6.91 -0.04 2.94
CA GLN A 127 -7.62 -0.95 3.84
C GLN A 127 -8.33 -0.18 4.96
N LEU A 128 -7.69 0.86 5.50
CA LEU A 128 -8.28 1.74 6.51
C LEU A 128 -9.54 2.46 6.00
N LEU A 129 -9.57 2.86 4.72
CA LEU A 129 -10.75 3.47 4.09
C LEU A 129 -11.88 2.47 3.86
N LEU A 130 -11.57 1.18 3.65
CA LEU A 130 -12.59 0.14 3.47
C LEU A 130 -13.38 -0.11 4.76
N LEU A 131 -12.83 0.21 5.92
CA LEU A 131 -13.50 0.01 7.21
C LEU A 131 -14.71 0.94 7.44
N LYS A 132 -14.98 1.93 6.56
CA LYS A 132 -16.13 2.86 6.47
C LYS A 132 -16.65 3.54 7.75
N SER A 133 -16.78 2.86 8.88
CA SER A 133 -17.17 3.40 10.19
C SER A 133 -16.38 2.72 11.29
N PRO A 134 -15.60 3.46 12.09
CA PRO A 134 -14.91 2.88 13.25
C PRO A 134 -15.95 2.35 14.26
N PRO A 135 -15.61 1.32 15.05
CA PRO A 135 -16.48 0.88 16.15
C PRO A 135 -16.75 2.03 17.11
N ARG A 136 -17.91 2.02 17.80
CA ARG A 136 -18.39 3.16 18.63
C ARG A 136 -17.38 3.67 19.64
N ASP A 137 -16.48 2.82 20.11
CA ASP A 137 -15.47 3.14 21.11
C ASP A 137 -14.22 3.83 20.53
N PHE A 138 -14.05 3.81 19.20
CA PHE A 138 -12.90 4.38 18.51
C PHE A 138 -13.21 5.77 17.94
N LYS A 139 -12.67 6.81 18.58
CA LYS A 139 -12.70 8.20 18.09
C LYS A 139 -11.60 8.46 17.07
N VAL A 140 -11.41 7.58 16.10
CA VAL A 140 -10.38 7.72 15.06
C VAL A 140 -11.02 8.08 13.73
N ASP A 141 -10.60 9.20 13.17
CA ASP A 141 -10.94 9.59 11.80
C ASP A 141 -10.04 8.82 10.81
N THR A 142 -10.57 7.74 10.27
CA THR A 142 -9.88 6.85 9.32
C THR A 142 -9.51 7.57 8.03
N GLN A 143 -10.37 8.48 7.54
CA GLN A 143 -10.10 9.25 6.33
C GLN A 143 -8.95 10.23 6.54
N SER A 144 -8.98 10.99 7.63
CA SER A 144 -7.88 11.89 8.01
C SER A 144 -6.57 11.14 8.20
N THR A 145 -6.61 9.94 8.79
CA THR A 145 -5.41 9.14 9.02
C THR A 145 -4.82 8.61 7.71
N ALA A 146 -5.65 8.05 6.82
CA ALA A 146 -5.22 7.58 5.51
C ALA A 146 -4.68 8.74 4.64
N TYR A 147 -5.36 9.89 4.63
CA TYR A 147 -4.89 11.08 3.90
C TYR A 147 -3.54 11.56 4.44
N ARG A 148 -3.38 11.65 5.77
CA ARG A 148 -2.11 12.05 6.40
C ARG A 148 -0.97 11.11 6.02
N CYS A 149 -1.20 9.79 6.01
CA CYS A 149 -0.19 8.82 5.59
C CYS A 149 0.28 9.08 4.15
N LEU A 150 -0.65 9.23 3.20
CA LEU A 150 -0.31 9.52 1.80
C LEU A 150 0.37 10.88 1.63
N LEU A 151 -0.05 11.88 2.41
CA LEU A 151 0.56 13.20 2.42
C LEU A 151 2.01 13.15 2.94
N ASP A 152 2.25 12.42 4.03
CA ASP A 152 3.59 12.25 4.60
C ASP A 152 4.54 11.56 3.60
N ILE A 153 4.07 10.54 2.87
CA ILE A 153 4.84 9.89 1.79
C ILE A 153 5.20 10.92 0.71
N ALA A 154 4.22 11.69 0.21
CA ALA A 154 4.45 12.68 -0.85
C ALA A 154 5.40 13.81 -0.40
N LEU A 155 5.25 14.29 0.85
CA LEU A 155 6.12 15.31 1.44
C LEU A 155 7.55 14.79 1.61
N SER A 156 7.70 13.55 2.09
CA SER A 156 9.01 12.90 2.27
C SER A 156 9.75 12.78 0.93
N SER A 157 9.09 12.25 -0.11
CA SER A 157 9.67 12.16 -1.45
C SER A 157 9.98 13.53 -2.06
N GLN A 158 9.13 14.54 -1.82
CA GLN A 158 9.40 15.92 -2.26
C GLN A 158 10.63 16.50 -1.57
N ARG A 159 10.78 16.30 -0.26
CA ARG A 159 11.95 16.77 0.50
C ARG A 159 13.22 16.15 -0.06
N PHE A 160 13.25 14.83 -0.24
CA PHE A 160 14.43 14.15 -0.77
C PHE A 160 14.81 14.64 -2.17
N PHE A 161 13.84 14.90 -3.05
CA PHE A 161 14.10 15.51 -4.36
C PHE A 161 14.84 16.85 -4.22
N HIS A 162 14.39 17.73 -3.31
CA HIS A 162 15.04 19.03 -3.07
C HIS A 162 16.43 18.88 -2.43
N GLU A 163 16.64 17.90 -1.56
CA GLU A 163 17.97 17.61 -1.00
C GLU A 163 18.96 17.18 -2.10
N VAL A 164 18.52 16.34 -3.05
CA VAL A 164 19.34 15.93 -4.19
C VAL A 164 19.63 17.11 -5.12
N GLU A 165 18.62 17.94 -5.40
CA GLU A 165 18.78 19.15 -6.22
C GLU A 165 19.76 20.14 -5.58
N SER A 166 19.64 20.37 -4.26
CA SER A 166 20.56 21.17 -3.47
C SER A 166 21.99 20.62 -3.51
N ALA A 167 22.17 19.32 -3.31
CA ALA A 167 23.47 18.66 -3.38
C ALA A 167 24.12 18.80 -4.78
N LEU A 168 23.32 18.70 -5.85
CA LEU A 168 23.80 18.87 -7.23
C LEU A 168 24.19 20.33 -7.54
N ALA A 169 23.47 21.30 -6.98
CA ALA A 169 23.75 22.73 -7.14
C ALA A 169 25.01 23.17 -6.38
N GLN A 170 25.28 22.59 -5.22
CA GLN A 170 26.47 22.87 -4.42
C GLN A 170 27.77 22.28 -5.01
N LEU A 171 27.66 21.30 -5.90
CA LEU A 171 28.81 20.59 -6.45
C LEU A 171 29.48 21.38 -7.59
N PRO A 172 30.78 21.76 -7.48
CA PRO A 172 31.48 22.53 -8.50
C PRO A 172 31.47 21.85 -9.87
N SER A 173 31.37 22.63 -10.95
CA SER A 173 31.37 22.14 -12.34
C SER A 173 32.78 21.83 -12.87
N THR A 174 33.62 21.23 -12.02
CA THR A 174 34.99 20.82 -12.37
C THR A 174 34.99 19.41 -12.98
N PRO A 175 35.93 19.08 -13.90
CA PRO A 175 36.00 17.76 -14.53
C PRO A 175 36.08 16.59 -13.53
N CYS A 176 36.74 16.78 -12.38
CA CYS A 176 36.84 15.77 -11.33
C CYS A 176 35.47 15.39 -10.70
N ASN A 177 34.47 16.28 -10.78
CA ASN A 177 33.13 16.04 -10.23
C ASN A 177 32.15 15.44 -11.25
N THR A 178 32.57 15.21 -12.50
CA THR A 178 31.67 14.74 -13.58
C THR A 178 30.96 13.44 -13.20
N GLY A 179 31.69 12.48 -12.60
CA GLY A 179 31.12 11.23 -12.12
C GLY A 179 30.04 11.46 -11.06
N ARG A 180 30.35 12.26 -10.03
CA ARG A 180 29.41 12.55 -8.94
C ARG A 180 28.18 13.33 -9.42
N ARG A 181 28.33 14.27 -10.35
CA ARG A 181 27.20 15.01 -10.97
C ARG A 181 26.28 14.07 -11.74
N SER A 182 26.85 13.12 -12.49
CA SER A 182 26.09 12.09 -13.20
C SER A 182 25.29 11.21 -12.24
N GLU A 183 25.91 10.76 -11.14
CA GLU A 183 25.23 10.00 -10.09
C GLU A 183 24.08 10.77 -9.46
N LEU A 184 24.33 12.00 -9.00
CA LEU A 184 23.28 12.84 -8.39
C LEU A 184 22.15 13.15 -9.36
N THR A 185 22.44 13.30 -10.65
CA THR A 185 21.42 13.48 -11.69
C THR A 185 20.57 12.22 -11.84
N ALA A 186 21.18 11.03 -11.82
CA ALA A 186 20.44 9.76 -11.84
C ALA A 186 19.57 9.59 -10.58
N THR A 187 20.09 9.96 -9.40
CA THR A 187 19.34 9.97 -8.14
C THR A 187 18.18 10.97 -8.20
N LEU A 188 18.37 12.16 -8.79
CA LEU A 188 17.33 13.18 -8.94
C LEU A 188 16.17 12.68 -9.81
N GLU A 189 16.50 12.04 -10.93
CA GLU A 189 15.50 11.41 -11.81
C GLU A 189 14.75 10.28 -11.09
N SER A 190 15.42 9.51 -10.23
CA SER A 190 14.75 8.51 -9.39
C SER A 190 13.83 9.15 -8.37
N ALA A 191 14.30 10.15 -7.62
CA ALA A 191 13.52 10.88 -6.64
C ALA A 191 12.28 11.54 -7.26
N ARG A 192 12.40 12.06 -8.50
CA ARG A 192 11.27 12.59 -9.28
C ARG A 192 10.21 11.52 -9.56
N ARG A 193 10.62 10.32 -10.00
CA ARG A 193 9.68 9.20 -10.23
C ARG A 193 8.98 8.77 -8.94
N ASP A 194 9.73 8.66 -7.84
CA ASP A 194 9.20 8.30 -6.52
C ASP A 194 8.15 9.32 -6.07
N PHE A 195 8.48 10.61 -6.20
CA PHE A 195 7.57 11.71 -5.89
C PHE A 195 6.31 11.69 -6.76
N VAL A 196 6.44 11.52 -8.08
CA VAL A 196 5.27 11.46 -8.98
C VAL A 196 4.36 10.30 -8.60
N SER A 197 4.90 9.14 -8.24
CA SER A 197 4.13 7.99 -7.75
C SER A 197 3.40 8.31 -6.45
N ALA A 198 4.10 8.88 -5.47
CA ALA A 198 3.50 9.30 -4.19
C ALA A 198 2.38 10.34 -4.38
N TYR A 199 2.62 11.35 -5.23
CA TYR A 199 1.63 12.37 -5.55
C TYR A 199 0.42 11.78 -6.29
N GLN A 200 0.61 10.83 -7.21
CA GLN A 200 -0.48 10.10 -7.84
C GLN A 200 -1.35 9.39 -6.80
N ASN A 201 -0.74 8.68 -5.86
CA ASN A 201 -1.46 8.00 -4.78
C ASN A 201 -2.23 8.99 -3.90
N LEU A 202 -1.62 10.11 -3.50
CA LEU A 202 -2.31 11.15 -2.75
C LEU A 202 -3.50 11.74 -3.53
N ARG A 203 -3.33 12.03 -4.82
CA ARG A 203 -4.42 12.56 -5.67
C ARG A 203 -5.53 11.53 -5.91
N SER A 204 -5.21 10.24 -5.88
CA SER A 204 -6.19 9.15 -6.00
C SER A 204 -7.16 9.10 -4.82
N PHE A 205 -6.77 9.66 -3.67
CA PHE A 205 -7.63 9.82 -2.50
C PHE A 205 -8.83 10.74 -2.79
N GLY A 206 -8.66 11.74 -3.65
CA GLY A 206 -9.69 12.73 -4.00
C GLY A 206 -9.54 14.05 -3.25
N ARG A 207 -10.64 14.57 -2.69
CA ARG A 207 -10.62 15.84 -1.95
C ARG A 207 -10.00 15.62 -0.56
N PRO A 208 -9.18 16.56 -0.05
CA PRO A 208 -8.65 16.46 1.29
C PRO A 208 -9.79 16.47 2.34
N PRO A 209 -9.64 15.77 3.47
CA PRO A 209 -10.56 15.88 4.60
C PRO A 209 -10.59 17.32 5.15
N PRO A 210 -11.66 17.76 5.85
CA PRO A 210 -11.89 19.17 6.22
C PRO A 210 -10.75 19.86 7.01
N LYS A 211 -9.90 19.07 7.69
CA LYS A 211 -8.76 19.58 8.48
C LYS A 211 -7.48 19.77 7.66
N PHE A 212 -7.49 19.40 6.39
CA PHE A 212 -6.31 19.42 5.53
C PHE A 212 -6.49 20.40 4.38
N GLN A 213 -5.43 21.14 4.08
CA GLN A 213 -5.35 21.94 2.87
C GLN A 213 -5.03 21.04 1.67
N THR A 214 -5.39 21.51 0.48
CA THR A 214 -5.00 20.82 -0.76
C THR A 214 -3.49 20.90 -0.90
N PHE A 215 -2.82 19.75 -1.01
CA PHE A 215 -1.39 19.70 -1.23
C PHE A 215 -1.04 20.23 -2.63
N ILE A 216 -0.23 21.28 -2.67
CA ILE A 216 0.33 21.88 -3.88
C ILE A 216 1.81 21.50 -3.93
N PRO A 217 2.24 20.71 -4.94
CA PRO A 217 3.62 20.30 -5.04
C PRO A 217 4.52 21.50 -5.39
N THR A 218 5.70 21.59 -4.77
CA THR A 218 6.70 22.60 -5.16
C THR A 218 7.53 22.16 -6.35
N ILE A 219 7.54 20.85 -6.64
CA ILE A 219 8.22 20.27 -7.80
C ILE A 219 7.41 20.55 -9.07
N THR A 220 8.06 21.15 -10.07
CA THR A 220 7.44 21.37 -11.37
C THR A 220 7.30 20.07 -12.14
N LEU A 221 6.05 19.65 -12.32
CA LEU A 221 5.69 18.48 -13.12
C LEU A 221 5.76 18.81 -14.62
N THR A 222 6.43 17.95 -15.37
CA THR A 222 6.41 17.98 -16.84
C THR A 222 4.99 17.78 -17.36
N ILE A 223 4.74 18.19 -18.61
CA ILE A 223 3.46 17.98 -19.27
C ILE A 223 3.13 16.48 -19.33
N SER A 224 4.15 15.63 -19.57
CA SER A 224 3.98 14.17 -19.65
C SER A 224 3.53 13.57 -18.31
N GLU A 225 4.14 14.00 -17.19
CA GLU A 225 3.78 13.54 -15.85
C GLU A 225 2.36 13.99 -15.48
N ARG A 226 2.00 15.25 -15.78
CA ARG A 226 0.63 15.76 -15.56
C ARG A 226 -0.42 14.95 -16.35
N ARG A 227 -0.13 14.63 -17.62
CA ARG A 227 -1.01 13.78 -18.44
C ARG A 227 -1.15 12.37 -17.86
N ARG A 228 -0.04 11.77 -17.40
CA ARG A 228 -0.05 10.44 -16.76
C ARG A 228 -0.90 10.43 -15.49
N ILE A 229 -0.72 11.43 -14.61
CA ILE A 229 -1.54 11.59 -13.40
C ILE A 229 -3.01 11.72 -13.77
N HIS A 230 -3.34 12.57 -14.75
CA HIS A 230 -4.72 12.76 -15.17
C HIS A 230 -5.35 11.48 -15.72
N ALA A 231 -4.66 10.78 -16.63
CA ALA A 231 -5.13 9.52 -17.20
C ALA A 231 -5.38 8.45 -16.12
N PHE A 232 -4.46 8.35 -15.14
CA PHE A 232 -4.62 7.46 -14.00
C PHE A 232 -5.87 7.78 -13.18
N LEU A 233 -6.09 9.05 -12.84
CA LEU A 233 -7.28 9.48 -12.08
C LEU A 233 -8.58 9.28 -12.85
N GLN A 234 -8.56 9.46 -14.17
CA GLN A 234 -9.73 9.19 -15.04
C GLN A 234 -10.08 7.70 -15.06
N ASN A 235 -9.08 6.83 -15.23
CA ASN A 235 -9.28 5.38 -15.19
C ASN A 235 -9.82 4.93 -13.82
N LEU A 236 -9.32 5.51 -12.72
CA LEU A 236 -9.80 5.21 -11.39
C LEU A 236 -11.27 5.64 -11.18
N ARG A 237 -11.68 6.78 -11.74
CA ARG A 237 -13.09 7.23 -11.72
C ARG A 237 -13.99 6.27 -12.49
N LEU A 238 -13.62 5.94 -13.73
CA LEU A 238 -14.38 4.99 -14.56
C LEU A 238 -14.52 3.63 -13.88
N TYR A 239 -13.45 3.15 -13.25
CA TYR A 239 -13.48 1.91 -12.46
C TYR A 239 -14.45 2.00 -11.28
N ASN A 240 -14.44 3.10 -10.53
CA ASN A 240 -15.35 3.30 -9.40
C ASN A 240 -16.81 3.48 -9.85
N ASP A 241 -17.06 4.11 -10.99
CA ASP A 241 -18.41 4.26 -11.55
C ASP A 241 -18.95 2.92 -12.05
N SER A 242 -18.12 2.09 -12.69
CA SER A 242 -18.51 0.74 -13.12
C SER A 242 -18.87 -0.19 -11.96
N ARG A 243 -18.43 0.13 -10.73
CA ARG A 243 -18.76 -0.62 -9.51
C ARG A 243 -20.06 -0.20 -8.85
N ARG A 244 -20.71 0.87 -9.30
CA ARG A 244 -21.98 1.36 -8.74
C ARG A 244 -23.20 0.76 -9.44
N TYR A 245 -23.01 0.10 -10.58
CA TYR A 245 -24.04 -0.60 -11.35
C TYR A 245 -23.88 -2.11 -11.20
#